data_AF-A0A4U0X412-F1
#
_entry.id   AF-A0A4U0X412-F1
#
_cell.length_a   1.000
_cell.length_b   1.000
_cell.length_c   1.000
_cell.angle_alpha   90.00
_cell.angle_beta   90.00
_cell.angle_gamma   90.00
#
_symmetry.space_group_name_H-M   'P 1'
#
loop_
_entity.id
_entity.type
_entity.pdbx_description
1 polymer ?
#
loop_
_entity_poly.entity_id
_entity_poly.type
_entity_poly.pdbx_seq_one_letter_code
_entity_poly.pdbx_strand_id
1 'polypeptide(L)'
;MTVFARSEDHLFSRPAECAQRKPVGQPESDPEDDGDATLRAGIEHSRRTFQYFYDSQLRQFCSPADEPGTVNATHGYLVWPVAIAFWMTADCAKRTSSHLDKHQLELAYNAMERHWNPEENGYCAWIMFNGNRDIYYDDNAHCANALITAYEATEDKKYLRRAAGIATRLVSRGWHRDQDPGGVEWHVDQPNSRHACSTLSVAVMACRLALHGVERNHCMELAKSCIDFSLEHLVDQNDGLVIDAIKRDAEHGEPTWKPDMVKWTYNTGFAIEALLLWSQLSGSTAYLETAKKMALAAINRNLALYDQNTPDSGNRQWWDSTFFAQHLAEALVLLARALPSTELSHSITAEVGRFVTYCQTYLMDPQDRMFFRNLRMYVIDESRLAIFNEVFN
;
A
#
# COMPACT_ATOMS: atom_id res chain seq x y z
N MET A 1 -6.09 2.77 8.31
CA MET A 1 -5.17 2.16 9.28
C MET A 1 -4.19 1.43 8.41
N THR A 2 -3.03 2.03 8.18
CA THR A 2 -1.96 1.38 7.44
C THR A 2 -1.43 0.26 8.34
N VAL A 3 -1.51 -0.98 7.88
CA VAL A 3 -1.10 -2.18 8.61
C VAL A 3 0.23 -2.64 8.02
N PHE A 4 1.29 -2.46 8.79
CA PHE A 4 2.55 -3.14 8.54
C PHE A 4 2.50 -4.50 9.27
N ALA A 5 2.70 -5.59 8.53
CA ALA A 5 2.44 -6.95 9.01
C ALA A 5 3.61 -7.89 8.72
N ARG A 6 3.81 -8.87 9.61
CA ARG A 6 4.87 -9.90 9.52
C ARG A 6 4.48 -11.07 8.61
N SER A 7 5.43 -11.74 7.96
CA SER A 7 5.11 -12.99 7.21
C SER A 7 5.15 -14.26 8.08
N GLU A 8 4.78 -15.39 7.45
CA GLU A 8 4.80 -16.74 8.03
C GLU A 8 6.05 -17.54 7.61
N ASP A 9 6.31 -18.59 8.40
CA ASP A 9 7.40 -19.62 8.40
C ASP A 9 8.68 -19.31 9.22
N HIS A 10 9.17 -20.13 10.18
CA HIS A 10 8.83 -21.49 10.61
C HIS A 10 9.00 -21.74 12.14
N LEU A 11 8.29 -22.78 12.59
CA LEU A 11 8.62 -23.66 13.71
C LEU A 11 10.14 -23.90 13.85
N PHE A 12 10.61 -23.91 15.09
CA PHE A 12 11.97 -24.20 15.57
C PHE A 12 12.96 -23.02 15.71
N SER A 13 13.28 -22.77 16.98
CA SER A 13 14.43 -22.05 17.54
C SER A 13 14.54 -20.56 17.25
N ARG A 14 14.08 -19.75 18.21
CA ARG A 14 14.65 -18.43 18.50
C ARG A 14 16.17 -18.56 18.70
N PRO A 15 17.03 -17.81 17.99
CA PRO A 15 18.33 -17.47 18.53
C PRO A 15 18.10 -16.54 19.73
N ALA A 16 18.70 -16.87 20.88
CA ALA A 16 18.53 -16.16 22.15
C ALA A 16 19.03 -14.68 22.14
N GLU A 17 19.51 -14.17 21.01
CA GLU A 17 20.16 -12.86 20.90
C GLU A 17 19.23 -11.71 20.51
N CYS A 18 17.99 -11.98 20.05
CA CYS A 18 17.02 -10.91 19.73
C CYS A 18 16.40 -10.24 20.98
N ALA A 19 16.67 -10.79 22.18
CA ALA A 19 16.08 -10.36 23.45
C ALA A 19 16.73 -9.11 24.10
N GLN A 20 17.65 -8.41 23.41
CA GLN A 20 18.36 -7.24 23.96
C GLN A 20 18.16 -5.93 23.18
N ARG A 21 17.06 -5.78 22.44
CA ARG A 21 16.73 -4.51 21.77
C ARG A 21 16.21 -3.50 22.82
N LYS A 22 16.90 -2.36 22.96
CA LYS A 22 16.46 -1.28 23.87
C LYS A 22 15.21 -0.59 23.29
N PRO A 23 14.15 -0.39 24.08
CA PRO A 23 12.98 0.37 23.65
C PRO A 23 13.36 1.80 23.25
N VAL A 24 12.80 2.30 22.15
CA VAL A 24 12.86 3.72 21.80
C VAL A 24 11.80 4.44 22.64
N GLY A 25 12.19 4.85 23.85
CA GLY A 25 11.38 5.67 24.77
C GLY A 25 10.13 4.99 25.34
N GLN A 26 9.80 5.29 26.59
CA GLN A 26 8.45 5.01 27.10
C GLN A 26 7.53 6.19 26.75
N PRO A 27 6.27 5.95 26.37
CA PRO A 27 5.33 7.03 26.11
C PRO A 27 5.06 7.81 27.39
N GLU A 28 5.33 9.12 27.37
CA GLU A 28 4.74 10.04 28.33
C GLU A 28 3.27 10.26 27.96
N SER A 29 2.40 10.33 28.96
CA SER A 29 0.97 10.55 28.76
C SER A 29 0.72 11.96 28.22
N ASP A 30 0.35 12.04 26.94
CA ASP A 30 -0.08 13.31 26.34
C ASP A 30 -1.46 13.75 26.92
N PRO A 31 -1.71 15.06 27.03
CA PRO A 31 -2.95 15.60 27.60
C PRO A 31 -4.11 15.52 26.60
N GLU A 32 -5.27 15.09 27.12
CA GLU A 32 -6.64 15.26 26.60
C GLU A 32 -6.85 15.11 25.08
N ASP A 33 -7.25 13.90 24.65
CA ASP A 33 -7.75 13.61 23.29
C ASP A 33 -9.26 13.29 23.33
N ASP A 34 -10.05 14.19 22.76
CA ASP A 34 -11.50 14.10 22.55
C ASP A 34 -11.77 13.39 21.21
N GLY A 35 -12.21 12.12 21.26
CA GLY A 35 -13.00 11.53 20.18
C GLY A 35 -12.46 10.25 19.53
N ASP A 36 -13.24 9.17 19.67
CA ASP A 36 -13.15 7.87 18.99
C ASP A 36 -12.08 6.86 19.50
N ALA A 37 -12.58 5.78 20.11
CA ALA A 37 -11.77 4.65 20.56
C ALA A 37 -11.01 3.96 19.40
N THR A 38 -11.56 4.01 18.18
CA THR A 38 -10.93 3.47 16.97
C THR A 38 -9.68 4.26 16.59
N LEU A 39 -9.73 5.59 16.65
CA LEU A 39 -8.59 6.46 16.36
C LEU A 39 -7.44 6.19 17.34
N ARG A 40 -7.74 6.15 18.65
CA ARG A 40 -6.75 5.84 19.67
C ARG A 40 -6.12 4.46 19.48
N ALA A 41 -6.93 3.45 19.15
CA ALA A 41 -6.42 2.11 18.86
C ALA A 41 -5.47 2.09 17.64
N GLY A 42 -5.79 2.86 16.60
CA GLY A 42 -4.93 3.02 15.42
C GLY A 42 -3.60 3.70 15.71
N ILE A 43 -3.60 4.79 16.48
CA ILE A 43 -2.39 5.50 16.91
C ILE A 43 -1.48 4.57 17.74
N GLU A 44 -2.06 3.89 18.73
CA GLU A 44 -1.31 2.95 19.59
C GLU A 44 -0.75 1.77 18.79
N HIS A 45 -1.51 1.25 17.82
CA HIS A 45 -1.00 0.21 16.94
C HIS A 45 0.17 0.71 16.09
N SER A 46 0.08 1.90 15.50
CA SER A 46 1.17 2.52 14.72
C SER A 46 2.46 2.65 15.55
N ARG A 47 2.35 3.15 16.79
CA ARG A 47 3.50 3.31 17.70
C ARG A 47 4.14 1.97 18.03
N ARG A 48 3.32 0.95 18.32
CA ARG A 48 3.81 -0.41 18.62
C ARG A 48 4.48 -1.03 17.41
N THR A 49 3.88 -0.91 16.25
CA THR A 49 4.42 -1.41 14.98
C THR A 49 5.78 -0.77 14.69
N PHE A 50 5.91 0.56 14.85
CA PHE A 50 7.21 1.21 14.72
C PHE A 50 8.24 0.63 15.70
N GLN A 51 7.88 0.51 16.99
CA GLN A 51 8.78 -0.03 18.01
C GLN A 51 9.20 -1.48 17.76
N TYR A 52 8.31 -2.29 17.17
CA TYR A 52 8.56 -3.70 16.90
C TYR A 52 9.55 -3.90 15.75
N PHE A 53 9.36 -3.18 14.65
CA PHE A 53 10.12 -3.39 13.41
C PHE A 53 11.31 -2.45 13.24
N TYR A 54 11.32 -1.27 13.85
CA TYR A 54 12.43 -0.32 13.69
C TYR A 54 13.63 -0.69 14.58
N ASP A 55 14.77 -1.00 13.97
CA ASP A 55 16.03 -1.20 14.67
C ASP A 55 16.83 0.11 14.71
N SER A 56 17.01 0.65 15.92
CA SER A 56 17.71 1.92 16.13
C SER A 56 19.22 1.85 15.93
N GLN A 57 19.85 0.68 16.09
CA GLN A 57 21.28 0.50 15.88
C GLN A 57 21.58 0.42 14.38
N LEU A 58 20.76 -0.35 13.66
CA LEU A 58 20.88 -0.50 12.21
C LEU A 58 20.25 0.67 11.45
N ARG A 59 19.42 1.49 12.11
CA ARG A 59 18.68 2.63 11.53
C ARG A 59 17.83 2.22 10.32
N GLN A 60 17.13 1.10 10.44
CA GLN A 60 16.28 0.51 9.39
C GLN A 60 15.14 -0.29 10.01
N PHE A 61 14.13 -0.62 9.20
CA PHE A 61 13.13 -1.61 9.57
C PHE A 61 13.66 -3.01 9.28
N CYS A 62 13.49 -3.92 10.23
CA CYS A 62 13.87 -5.32 10.14
C CYS A 62 12.74 -6.21 10.62
N SER A 63 12.60 -7.39 10.02
CA SER A 63 11.77 -8.45 10.61
C SER A 63 12.55 -9.20 11.69
N PRO A 64 11.87 -9.72 12.73
CA PRO A 64 12.48 -10.68 13.65
C PRO A 64 12.89 -12.01 13.00
N ALA A 65 12.38 -12.32 11.81
CA ALA A 65 12.63 -13.56 11.07
C ALA A 65 12.79 -13.30 9.56
N ASP A 66 13.28 -14.28 8.80
CA ASP A 66 13.29 -14.22 7.35
C ASP A 66 11.86 -14.17 6.80
N GLU A 67 11.57 -13.19 5.95
CA GLU A 67 10.24 -13.03 5.34
C GLU A 67 10.27 -12.43 3.93
N PRO A 68 9.24 -12.66 3.08
CA PRO A 68 9.14 -12.04 1.76
C PRO A 68 9.20 -10.51 1.85
N GLY A 69 10.24 -9.94 1.24
CA GLY A 69 10.52 -8.51 1.29
C GLY A 69 11.61 -8.12 2.29
N THR A 70 12.23 -9.08 2.97
CA THR A 70 13.48 -8.89 3.73
C THR A 70 14.68 -9.50 3.02
N VAL A 71 15.85 -8.95 3.29
CA VAL A 71 17.12 -9.43 2.74
C VAL A 71 18.19 -9.48 3.82
N ASN A 72 19.24 -10.25 3.53
CA ASN A 72 20.48 -10.41 4.31
C ASN A 72 20.27 -10.93 5.76
N ALA A 73 21.38 -11.17 6.46
CA ALA A 73 21.37 -11.76 7.82
C ALA A 73 20.75 -10.85 8.91
N THR A 74 20.42 -9.60 8.58
CA THR A 74 19.71 -8.66 9.48
C THR A 74 18.21 -8.65 9.24
N HIS A 75 17.70 -9.42 8.26
CA HIS A 75 16.31 -9.44 7.82
C HIS A 75 15.77 -8.02 7.57
N GLY A 76 16.58 -7.18 6.94
CA GLY A 76 16.22 -5.79 6.67
C GLY A 76 15.19 -5.72 5.54
N TYR A 77 14.17 -4.88 5.71
CA TYR A 77 13.14 -4.71 4.69
C TYR A 77 13.63 -3.94 3.47
N LEU A 78 13.19 -4.38 2.28
CA LEU A 78 13.28 -3.61 1.03
C LEU A 78 12.57 -2.25 1.17
N VAL A 79 12.67 -1.38 0.18
CA VAL A 79 12.11 -0.03 0.30
C VAL A 79 10.58 -0.02 0.32
N TRP A 80 9.90 -0.96 -0.36
CA TRP A 80 8.44 -0.94 -0.43
C TRP A 80 7.76 -1.11 0.94
N PRO A 81 8.13 -2.05 1.85
CA PRO A 81 7.56 -2.09 3.18
C PRO A 81 8.03 -0.89 4.01
N VAL A 82 9.29 -0.44 3.85
CA VAL A 82 9.79 0.76 4.53
C VAL A 82 8.94 2.00 4.17
N ALA A 83 8.50 2.12 2.92
CA ALA A 83 7.59 3.17 2.47
C ALA A 83 6.21 3.05 3.13
N ILE A 84 5.67 1.83 3.29
CA ILE A 84 4.43 1.61 4.04
C ILE A 84 4.58 1.99 5.52
N ALA A 85 5.69 1.62 6.17
CA ALA A 85 5.96 2.00 7.55
C ALA A 85 6.12 3.53 7.71
N PHE A 86 6.80 4.18 6.76
CA PHE A 86 6.89 5.64 6.72
C PHE A 86 5.52 6.29 6.51
N TRP A 87 4.70 5.78 5.57
CA TRP A 87 3.34 6.26 5.34
C TRP A 87 2.49 6.14 6.61
N MET A 88 2.53 4.98 7.29
CA MET A 88 1.86 4.76 8.57
C MET A 88 2.25 5.82 9.61
N THR A 89 3.55 6.09 9.77
CA THR A 89 4.02 7.12 10.73
C THR A 89 3.57 8.52 10.33
N ALA A 90 3.46 8.81 9.03
CA ALA A 90 2.95 10.09 8.53
C ALA A 90 1.46 10.25 8.80
N ASP A 91 0.67 9.19 8.59
CA ASP A 91 -0.75 9.19 8.94
C ASP A 91 -0.98 9.33 10.45
N CYS A 92 -0.13 8.71 11.29
CA CYS A 92 -0.14 8.90 12.73
C CYS A 92 0.15 10.36 13.10
N ALA A 93 1.27 10.91 12.60
CA ALA A 93 1.67 12.29 12.88
C ALA A 93 0.67 13.35 12.36
N LYS A 94 -0.10 13.04 11.32
CA LYS A 94 -1.19 13.91 10.82
C LYS A 94 -2.37 14.01 11.80
N ARG A 95 -2.52 13.04 12.69
CA ARG A 95 -3.66 12.89 13.61
C ARG A 95 -3.29 13.18 15.07
N THR A 96 -2.02 13.49 15.34
CA THR A 96 -1.54 13.79 16.69
C THR A 96 -0.69 15.05 16.69
N SER A 97 -0.52 15.66 17.85
CA SER A 97 0.47 16.73 18.06
C SER A 97 1.72 16.23 18.80
N SER A 98 1.83 14.92 19.03
CA SER A 98 2.84 14.31 19.92
C SER A 98 4.26 14.46 19.38
N HIS A 99 5.20 14.78 20.27
CA HIS A 99 6.62 14.78 19.95
C HIS A 99 7.12 13.38 19.57
N LEU A 100 6.55 12.33 20.17
CA LEU A 100 6.90 10.94 19.87
C LEU A 100 6.58 10.60 18.40
N ASP A 101 5.37 10.90 17.95
CA ASP A 101 4.92 10.53 16.60
C ASP A 101 5.69 11.29 15.52
N LYS A 102 6.00 12.58 15.76
CA LYS A 102 6.87 13.37 14.89
C LYS A 102 8.29 12.79 14.83
N HIS A 103 8.83 12.34 15.96
CA HIS A 103 10.14 11.70 16.00
C HIS A 103 10.16 10.36 15.24
N GLN A 104 9.13 9.52 15.42
CA GLN A 104 8.99 8.26 14.67
C GLN A 104 8.89 8.52 13.16
N LEU A 105 8.14 9.53 12.75
CA LEU A 105 8.06 9.97 11.35
C LEU A 105 9.44 10.35 10.79
N GLU A 106 10.22 11.13 11.53
CA GLU A 106 11.58 11.50 11.11
C GLU A 106 12.52 10.29 11.00
N LEU A 107 12.45 9.36 11.95
CA LEU A 107 13.24 8.13 11.91
C LEU A 107 12.86 7.24 10.72
N ALA A 108 11.55 7.08 10.46
CA ALA A 108 11.07 6.31 9.32
C ALA A 108 11.47 6.95 7.98
N TYR A 109 11.36 8.28 7.87
CA TYR A 109 11.86 9.03 6.72
C TYR A 109 13.36 8.78 6.50
N ASN A 110 14.16 8.88 7.56
CA ASN A 110 15.60 8.66 7.47
C ASN A 110 15.95 7.22 7.06
N ALA A 111 15.17 6.22 7.47
CA ALA A 111 15.36 4.84 7.02
C ALA A 111 15.03 4.68 5.52
N MET A 112 13.95 5.29 5.05
CA MET A 112 13.61 5.32 3.63
C MET A 112 14.68 6.05 2.80
N GLU A 113 15.19 7.19 3.27
CA GLU A 113 16.21 7.99 2.57
C GLU A 113 17.52 7.23 2.32
N ARG A 114 17.83 6.19 3.09
CA ARG A 114 19.01 5.33 2.84
C ARG A 114 18.92 4.56 1.53
N HIS A 115 17.73 4.44 0.95
CA HIS A 115 17.50 3.79 -0.33
C HIS A 115 17.64 4.76 -1.51
N TRP A 116 17.78 6.07 -1.26
CA TRP A 116 17.79 7.07 -2.33
C TRP A 116 19.05 6.99 -3.19
N ASN A 117 18.86 6.78 -4.48
CA ASN A 117 19.87 6.90 -5.51
C ASN A 117 19.78 8.29 -6.18
N PRO A 118 20.75 9.19 -5.93
CA PRO A 118 20.73 10.52 -6.51
C PRO A 118 21.03 10.55 -8.01
N GLU A 119 21.69 9.53 -8.56
CA GLU A 119 21.97 9.43 -10.00
C GLU A 119 20.70 9.09 -10.78
N GLU A 120 19.89 8.18 -10.23
CA GLU A 120 18.67 7.70 -10.87
C GLU A 120 17.43 8.54 -10.50
N ASN A 121 17.54 9.43 -9.50
CA ASN A 121 16.44 10.21 -8.93
C ASN A 121 15.29 9.32 -8.40
N GLY A 122 15.64 8.16 -7.85
CA GLY A 122 14.71 7.17 -7.33
C GLY A 122 15.28 6.42 -6.14
N TYR A 123 14.41 5.77 -5.38
CA TYR A 123 14.80 4.82 -4.34
C TYR A 123 15.05 3.45 -4.95
N CYS A 124 16.17 2.84 -4.59
CA CYS A 124 16.46 1.45 -4.91
C CYS A 124 15.64 0.50 -4.01
N ALA A 125 15.37 -0.71 -4.51
CA ALA A 125 14.68 -1.76 -3.77
C ALA A 125 15.40 -2.07 -2.45
N TRP A 126 16.74 -2.07 -2.46
CA TRP A 126 17.57 -2.17 -1.27
C TRP A 126 18.38 -0.89 -1.00
N ILE A 127 18.94 -0.77 0.20
CA ILE A 127 19.79 0.35 0.63
C ILE A 127 20.83 0.68 -0.45
N MET A 128 21.00 1.98 -0.69
CA MET A 128 21.83 2.49 -1.76
C MET A 128 23.31 2.18 -1.52
N PHE A 129 23.97 1.66 -2.56
CA PHE A 129 25.43 1.52 -2.67
C PHE A 129 25.85 1.82 -4.11
N ASN A 130 27.14 2.08 -4.34
CA ASN A 130 27.62 2.44 -5.69
C ASN A 130 27.33 1.33 -6.71
N GLY A 131 26.64 1.66 -7.79
CA GLY A 131 26.21 0.72 -8.83
C GLY A 131 24.85 0.04 -8.58
N ASN A 132 24.17 0.31 -7.45
CA ASN A 132 22.82 -0.19 -7.23
C ASN A 132 21.81 0.56 -8.11
N ARG A 133 21.17 -0.16 -9.04
CA ARG A 133 20.15 0.35 -9.97
C ARG A 133 18.85 -0.46 -9.94
N ASP A 134 18.69 -1.31 -8.91
CA ASP A 134 17.47 -2.09 -8.73
C ASP A 134 16.35 -1.16 -8.28
N ILE A 135 15.57 -0.62 -9.23
CA ILE A 135 14.62 0.48 -9.01
C ILE A 135 13.29 0.13 -9.67
N TYR A 136 12.26 0.14 -8.84
CA TYR A 136 10.88 -0.16 -9.23
C TYR A 136 10.02 1.11 -9.20
N TYR A 137 9.14 1.26 -10.19
CA TYR A 137 8.30 2.45 -10.31
C TYR A 137 7.15 2.46 -9.28
N ASP A 138 6.60 1.29 -8.95
CA ASP A 138 5.61 1.12 -7.87
C ASP A 138 6.22 1.42 -6.50
N ASP A 139 7.40 0.88 -6.18
CA ASP A 139 8.12 1.21 -4.93
C ASP A 139 8.29 2.72 -4.76
N ASN A 140 8.69 3.40 -5.83
CA ASN A 140 8.90 4.83 -5.84
C ASN A 140 7.59 5.63 -5.76
N ALA A 141 6.51 5.13 -6.37
CA ALA A 141 5.19 5.72 -6.22
C ALA A 141 4.64 5.56 -4.79
N HIS A 142 4.89 4.43 -4.12
CA HIS A 142 4.59 4.26 -2.69
C HIS A 142 5.40 5.25 -1.84
N CYS A 143 6.71 5.39 -2.09
CA CYS A 143 7.55 6.38 -1.41
C CYS A 143 7.03 7.81 -1.62
N ALA A 144 6.68 8.18 -2.85
CA ALA A 144 6.17 9.50 -3.18
C ALA A 144 4.83 9.78 -2.49
N ASN A 145 3.91 8.81 -2.47
CA ASN A 145 2.64 8.94 -1.76
C ASN A 145 2.85 9.10 -0.25
N ALA A 146 3.78 8.35 0.36
CA ALA A 146 4.14 8.50 1.77
C ALA A 146 4.74 9.89 2.06
N LEU A 147 5.60 10.41 1.17
CA LEU A 147 6.16 11.77 1.24
C LEU A 147 5.06 12.84 1.16
N ILE A 148 4.06 12.68 0.30
CA ILE A 148 2.93 13.63 0.23
C ILE A 148 2.14 13.60 1.56
N THR A 149 1.89 12.42 2.13
CA THR A 149 1.27 12.30 3.46
C THR A 149 2.11 12.96 4.56
N ALA A 150 3.44 12.81 4.50
CA ALA A 150 4.34 13.45 5.46
C ALA A 150 4.34 14.98 5.33
N TYR A 151 4.22 15.53 4.12
CA TYR A 151 3.98 16.95 3.94
C TYR A 151 2.64 17.38 4.54
N GLU A 152 1.56 16.63 4.31
CA GLU A 152 0.26 16.94 4.90
C GLU A 152 0.26 16.88 6.43
N ALA A 153 1.18 16.12 7.03
CA ALA A 153 1.35 16.03 8.48
C ALA A 153 2.23 17.14 9.08
N THR A 154 3.16 17.71 8.32
CA THR A 154 4.25 18.57 8.85
C THR A 154 4.39 19.93 8.20
N GLU A 155 3.78 20.11 7.03
CA GLU A 155 3.99 21.25 6.11
C GLU A 155 5.43 21.44 5.62
N ASP A 156 6.34 20.48 5.89
CA ASP A 156 7.72 20.56 5.44
C ASP A 156 7.82 20.26 3.93
N LYS A 157 8.07 21.33 3.16
CA LYS A 157 8.17 21.30 1.71
C LYS A 157 9.27 20.37 1.16
N LYS A 158 10.21 19.87 1.98
CA LYS A 158 11.19 18.88 1.53
C LYS A 158 10.53 17.61 1.00
N TYR A 159 9.42 17.19 1.62
CA TYR A 159 8.73 15.97 1.24
C TYR A 159 8.04 16.13 -0.12
N LEU A 160 7.30 17.23 -0.35
CA LEU A 160 6.72 17.53 -1.66
C LEU A 160 7.77 17.69 -2.75
N ARG A 161 8.89 18.36 -2.47
CA ARG A 161 9.98 18.50 -3.46
C ARG A 161 10.55 17.14 -3.87
N ARG A 162 10.69 16.21 -2.94
CA ARG A 162 11.16 14.85 -3.24
C ARG A 162 10.14 14.07 -4.07
N ALA A 163 8.87 14.08 -3.67
CA ALA A 163 7.79 13.44 -4.41
C ALA A 163 7.66 13.99 -5.86
N ALA A 164 7.76 15.31 -6.02
CA ALA A 164 7.76 15.95 -7.35
C ALA A 164 8.96 15.52 -8.20
N GLY A 165 10.13 15.33 -7.57
CA GLY A 165 11.32 14.82 -8.25
C GLY A 165 11.13 13.41 -8.79
N ILE A 166 10.46 12.54 -8.03
CA ILE A 166 10.13 11.17 -8.48
C ILE A 166 9.21 11.23 -9.70
N ALA A 167 8.14 12.04 -9.66
CA ALA A 167 7.23 12.19 -10.80
C ALA A 167 7.93 12.73 -12.06
N THR A 168 8.67 13.82 -11.92
CA THR A 168 9.25 14.56 -13.07
C THR A 168 10.56 13.99 -13.60
N ARG A 169 11.33 13.27 -12.78
CA ARG A 169 12.68 12.78 -13.17
C ARG A 169 12.75 11.27 -13.29
N LEU A 170 12.10 10.51 -12.42
CA LEU A 170 12.10 9.05 -12.48
C LEU A 170 10.94 8.54 -13.36
N VAL A 171 9.70 8.78 -12.93
CA VAL A 171 8.51 8.20 -13.59
C VAL A 171 8.40 8.64 -15.05
N SER A 172 8.80 9.87 -15.36
CA SER A 172 8.85 10.37 -16.74
C SER A 172 9.75 9.56 -17.69
N ARG A 173 10.65 8.70 -17.18
CA ARG A 173 11.51 7.80 -17.98
C ARG A 173 10.84 6.46 -18.33
N GLY A 174 9.94 5.96 -17.47
CA GLY A 174 9.27 4.66 -17.63
C GLY A 174 7.78 4.77 -17.96
N TRP A 175 7.29 5.98 -18.16
CA TRP A 175 5.94 6.26 -18.61
C TRP A 175 5.91 6.42 -20.13
N HIS A 176 5.13 5.59 -20.81
CA HIS A 176 5.16 5.49 -22.28
C HIS A 176 3.83 5.86 -22.94
N ARG A 177 3.28 7.06 -22.66
CA ARG A 177 1.97 7.50 -23.14
C ARG A 177 1.64 7.17 -24.60
N ASP A 178 2.58 7.43 -25.51
CA ASP A 178 2.34 7.38 -26.96
C ASP A 178 2.75 6.03 -27.60
N GLN A 179 3.13 5.04 -26.77
CA GLN A 179 3.47 3.70 -27.26
C GLN A 179 2.26 2.76 -27.18
N ASP A 180 2.27 1.72 -28.00
CA ASP A 180 1.35 0.59 -27.83
C ASP A 180 1.97 -0.39 -26.80
N PRO A 181 1.44 -0.44 -25.56
CA PRO A 181 0.06 -0.14 -25.18
C PRO A 181 -0.07 1.11 -24.28
N GLY A 182 1.03 1.75 -23.90
CA GLY A 182 1.06 2.83 -22.90
C GLY A 182 1.65 2.35 -21.58
N GLY A 183 1.13 2.86 -20.47
CA GLY A 183 1.39 2.33 -19.12
C GLY A 183 2.74 2.73 -18.51
N VAL A 184 2.88 2.46 -17.21
CA VAL A 184 4.16 2.56 -16.50
C VAL A 184 4.82 1.17 -16.49
N GLU A 185 6.11 1.13 -16.79
CA GLU A 185 6.94 -0.06 -16.57
C GLU A 185 6.96 -0.47 -15.09
N TRP A 186 7.31 -1.73 -14.81
CA TRP A 186 7.46 -2.17 -13.41
C TRP A 186 8.82 -1.81 -12.84
N HIS A 187 9.88 -2.15 -13.58
CA HIS A 187 11.28 -1.91 -13.21
C HIS A 187 11.97 -1.11 -14.31
N VAL A 188 12.93 -0.26 -13.94
CA VAL A 188 13.65 0.64 -14.87
C VAL A 188 14.36 -0.08 -16.03
N ASP A 189 14.71 -1.35 -15.84
CA ASP A 189 15.37 -2.22 -16.82
C ASP A 189 14.44 -3.32 -17.40
N GLN A 190 13.14 -3.32 -17.08
CA GLN A 190 12.19 -4.34 -17.57
C GLN A 190 11.03 -3.71 -18.36
N PRO A 191 11.27 -3.30 -19.62
CA PRO A 191 10.29 -2.57 -20.43
C PRO A 191 9.17 -3.47 -21.01
N ASN A 192 9.18 -4.77 -20.71
CA ASN A 192 8.31 -5.76 -21.37
C ASN A 192 7.01 -6.07 -20.60
N SER A 193 6.72 -5.35 -19.52
CA SER A 193 5.47 -5.46 -18.77
C SER A 193 4.93 -4.09 -18.39
N ARG A 194 3.60 -4.00 -18.26
CA ARG A 194 2.89 -2.84 -17.69
C ARG A 194 2.03 -3.34 -16.56
N HIS A 195 2.36 -2.92 -15.35
CA HIS A 195 1.70 -3.41 -14.14
C HIS A 195 0.70 -2.38 -13.62
N ALA A 196 -0.40 -2.89 -13.09
CA ALA A 196 -1.42 -2.08 -12.42
C ALA A 196 -0.85 -1.41 -11.16
N CYS A 197 0.00 -2.11 -10.40
CA CYS A 197 0.64 -1.56 -9.20
C CYS A 197 1.45 -0.30 -9.51
N SER A 198 2.27 -0.31 -10.57
CA SER A 198 3.06 0.86 -10.98
C SER A 198 2.17 1.95 -11.56
N THR A 199 1.27 1.59 -12.49
CA THR A 199 0.49 2.59 -13.24
C THR A 199 -0.52 3.33 -12.37
N LEU A 200 -1.26 2.61 -11.52
CA LEU A 200 -2.31 3.20 -10.69
C LEU A 200 -1.76 3.92 -9.46
N SER A 201 -0.69 3.42 -8.84
CA SER A 201 -0.04 4.15 -7.74
C SER A 201 0.61 5.46 -8.21
N VAL A 202 1.17 5.48 -9.43
CA VAL A 202 1.62 6.71 -10.11
C VAL A 202 0.44 7.65 -10.38
N ALA A 203 -0.71 7.13 -10.82
CA ALA A 203 -1.91 7.95 -11.03
C ALA A 203 -2.35 8.65 -9.73
N VAL A 204 -2.40 7.91 -8.61
CA VAL A 204 -2.72 8.48 -7.29
C VAL A 204 -1.67 9.52 -6.87
N MET A 205 -0.38 9.20 -6.98
CA MET A 205 0.71 10.14 -6.68
C MET A 205 0.55 11.45 -7.47
N ALA A 206 0.33 11.34 -8.79
CA ALA A 206 0.22 12.48 -9.68
C ALA A 206 -1.04 13.31 -9.38
N CYS A 207 -2.18 12.67 -9.13
CA CYS A 207 -3.38 13.36 -8.66
C CYS A 207 -3.12 14.14 -7.36
N ARG A 208 -2.49 13.51 -6.37
CA ARG A 208 -2.20 14.15 -5.08
C ARG A 208 -1.23 15.33 -5.22
N LEU A 209 -0.18 15.21 -6.04
CA LEU A 209 0.71 16.34 -6.35
C LEU A 209 -0.04 17.50 -7.03
N ALA A 210 -0.91 17.20 -8.00
CA ALA A 210 -1.71 18.20 -8.69
C ALA A 210 -2.70 18.92 -7.76
N LEU A 211 -3.30 18.21 -6.80
CA LEU A 211 -4.17 18.80 -5.76
C LEU A 211 -3.41 19.80 -4.87
N HIS A 212 -2.13 19.53 -4.60
CA HIS A 212 -1.23 20.45 -3.90
C HIS A 212 -0.63 21.54 -4.81
N GLY A 213 -1.02 21.60 -6.09
CA GLY A 213 -0.54 22.60 -7.06
C GLY A 213 0.91 22.40 -7.51
N VAL A 214 1.49 21.21 -7.27
CA VAL A 214 2.89 20.90 -7.61
C VAL A 214 2.96 20.29 -9.00
N GLU A 215 3.78 20.87 -9.88
CA GLU A 215 3.95 20.41 -11.28
C GLU A 215 2.61 20.17 -11.98
N ARG A 216 1.62 21.02 -11.67
CA ARG A 216 0.19 20.68 -11.79
C ARG A 216 -0.21 20.17 -13.17
N ASN A 217 0.23 20.83 -14.24
CA ASN A 217 -0.12 20.43 -15.61
C ASN A 217 0.48 19.06 -15.95
N HIS A 218 1.77 18.88 -15.69
CA HIS A 218 2.46 17.60 -15.90
C HIS A 218 1.81 16.47 -15.09
N CYS A 219 1.52 16.71 -13.82
CA CYS A 219 0.87 15.73 -12.95
C CYS A 219 -0.56 15.41 -13.37
N MET A 220 -1.34 16.37 -13.86
CA MET A 220 -2.67 16.10 -14.40
C MET A 220 -2.62 15.26 -15.68
N GLU A 221 -1.68 15.56 -16.59
CA GLU A 221 -1.49 14.79 -17.82
C GLU A 221 -1.06 13.35 -17.50
N LEU A 222 -0.09 13.19 -16.59
CA LEU A 222 0.37 11.89 -16.12
C LEU A 222 -0.77 11.09 -15.48
N ALA A 223 -1.50 11.69 -14.53
CA ALA A 223 -2.62 11.04 -13.86
C ALA A 223 -3.70 10.58 -14.84
N LYS A 224 -4.13 11.46 -15.74
CA LYS A 224 -5.15 11.15 -16.75
C LYS A 224 -4.73 9.99 -17.63
N SER A 225 -3.48 10.02 -18.09
CA SER A 225 -3.00 9.01 -19.04
C SER A 225 -2.83 7.64 -18.36
N CYS A 226 -2.37 7.60 -17.10
CA CYS A 226 -2.37 6.36 -16.31
C CYS A 226 -3.79 5.82 -16.09
N ILE A 227 -4.76 6.69 -15.75
CA ILE A 227 -6.15 6.28 -15.53
C ILE A 227 -6.76 5.73 -16.82
N ASP A 228 -6.62 6.43 -17.95
CA ASP A 228 -7.17 5.99 -19.22
C ASP A 228 -6.59 4.63 -19.64
N PHE A 229 -5.25 4.50 -19.56
CA PHE A 229 -4.57 3.23 -19.83
C PHE A 229 -5.11 2.10 -18.94
N SER A 230 -5.27 2.35 -17.64
CA SER A 230 -5.77 1.32 -16.72
C SER A 230 -7.22 0.94 -17.01
N LEU A 231 -8.09 1.90 -17.33
CA LEU A 231 -9.48 1.61 -17.69
C LEU A 231 -9.60 0.81 -18.98
N GLU A 232 -8.69 1.02 -19.93
CA GLU A 232 -8.67 0.33 -21.21
C GLU A 232 -8.06 -1.08 -21.12
N HIS A 233 -6.92 -1.22 -20.42
CA HIS A 233 -6.10 -2.43 -20.51
C HIS A 233 -6.03 -3.25 -19.21
N LEU A 234 -6.31 -2.65 -18.05
CA LEU A 234 -6.10 -3.30 -16.75
C LEU A 234 -7.40 -3.56 -15.99
N VAL A 235 -8.51 -2.92 -16.35
CA VAL A 235 -9.83 -3.26 -15.80
C VAL A 235 -10.41 -4.43 -16.59
N ASP A 236 -10.65 -5.54 -15.90
CA ASP A 236 -11.39 -6.67 -16.46
C ASP A 236 -12.86 -6.27 -16.66
N GLN A 237 -13.29 -6.23 -17.92
CA GLN A 237 -14.65 -5.82 -18.30
C GLN A 237 -15.72 -6.82 -17.84
N ASN A 238 -15.34 -8.04 -17.46
CA ASN A 238 -16.29 -9.06 -16.99
C ASN A 238 -16.80 -8.79 -15.57
N ASP A 239 -15.94 -8.28 -14.68
CA ASP A 239 -16.28 -8.10 -13.28
C ASP A 239 -15.92 -6.73 -12.69
N GLY A 240 -15.27 -5.85 -13.45
CA GLY A 240 -14.91 -4.50 -13.04
C GLY A 240 -13.74 -4.42 -12.06
N LEU A 241 -13.02 -5.53 -11.83
CA LEU A 241 -11.81 -5.58 -11.00
C LEU A 241 -10.55 -5.36 -11.83
N VAL A 242 -9.45 -4.99 -11.16
CA VAL A 242 -8.19 -4.68 -11.82
C VAL A 242 -7.25 -5.89 -11.82
N ILE A 243 -6.78 -6.30 -13.01
CA ILE A 243 -5.82 -7.39 -13.20
C ILE A 243 -4.40 -6.95 -12.79
N ASP A 244 -3.43 -7.87 -12.77
CA ASP A 244 -2.08 -7.57 -12.30
C ASP A 244 -1.29 -6.75 -13.31
N ALA A 245 -1.27 -7.21 -14.57
CA ALA A 245 -0.43 -6.64 -15.60
C ALA A 245 -0.87 -7.02 -17.01
N ILE A 246 -0.27 -6.38 -18.00
CA ILE A 246 -0.12 -6.91 -19.35
C ILE A 246 1.37 -7.09 -19.64
N LYS A 247 1.75 -8.20 -20.28
CA LYS A 247 3.16 -8.58 -20.52
C LYS A 247 3.36 -8.92 -21.99
N ARG A 248 4.50 -8.56 -22.57
CA ARG A 248 4.87 -8.99 -23.92
C ARG A 248 5.11 -10.49 -23.93
N ASP A 249 4.46 -11.18 -24.87
CA ASP A 249 4.74 -12.59 -25.12
C ASP A 249 6.12 -12.74 -25.78
N ALA A 250 7.08 -13.31 -25.05
CA ALA A 250 8.42 -13.57 -25.56
C ALA A 250 8.51 -14.86 -26.41
N GLU A 251 7.51 -15.74 -26.37
CA GLU A 251 7.61 -17.10 -26.92
C GLU A 251 7.13 -17.20 -28.38
N HIS A 252 6.26 -16.30 -28.85
CA HIS A 252 5.53 -16.50 -30.12
C HIS A 252 5.88 -15.56 -31.27
N GLY A 253 6.96 -14.79 -31.20
CA GLY A 253 7.49 -14.00 -32.33
C GLY A 253 6.59 -12.83 -32.81
N GLU A 254 5.35 -12.75 -32.34
CA GLU A 254 4.44 -11.62 -32.52
C GLU A 254 4.40 -10.79 -31.23
N PRO A 255 4.50 -9.44 -31.31
CA PRO A 255 4.58 -8.56 -30.15
C PRO A 255 3.19 -8.35 -29.53
N THR A 256 2.53 -9.41 -29.09
CA THR A 256 1.21 -9.33 -28.45
C THR A 256 1.36 -9.17 -26.94
N TRP A 257 0.58 -8.25 -26.38
CA TRP A 257 0.46 -8.05 -24.94
C TRP A 257 -0.58 -9.02 -24.38
N LYS A 258 -0.17 -9.88 -23.44
CA LYS A 258 -1.04 -10.85 -22.78
C LYS A 258 -1.37 -10.39 -21.35
N PRO A 259 -2.63 -10.48 -20.92
CA PRO A 259 -3.02 -10.12 -19.57
C PRO A 259 -2.57 -11.18 -18.55
N ASP A 260 -2.04 -10.71 -17.43
CA ASP A 260 -1.89 -11.48 -16.20
C ASP A 260 -3.14 -11.26 -15.34
N MET A 261 -4.04 -12.24 -15.37
CA MET A 261 -5.40 -12.12 -14.84
C MET A 261 -5.49 -12.18 -13.30
N VAL A 262 -4.36 -12.27 -12.58
CA VAL A 262 -4.37 -12.24 -11.11
C VAL A 262 -4.92 -10.89 -10.63
N LYS A 263 -5.77 -10.92 -9.61
CA LYS A 263 -6.44 -9.73 -9.06
C LYS A 263 -6.06 -9.55 -7.61
N TRP A 264 -5.24 -8.54 -7.36
CA TRP A 264 -4.83 -8.13 -6.03
C TRP A 264 -5.70 -6.96 -5.55
N THR A 265 -6.02 -6.95 -4.25
CA THR A 265 -6.91 -5.95 -3.65
C THR A 265 -6.42 -4.53 -3.88
N TYR A 266 -5.12 -4.27 -3.68
CA TYR A 266 -4.51 -2.95 -3.86
C TYR A 266 -4.60 -2.37 -5.28
N ASN A 267 -4.60 -3.20 -6.34
CA ASN A 267 -4.76 -2.71 -7.72
C ASN A 267 -6.14 -2.08 -7.90
N THR A 268 -7.18 -2.76 -7.40
CA THR A 268 -8.54 -2.20 -7.41
C THR A 268 -8.67 -1.01 -6.46
N GLY A 269 -7.99 -1.04 -5.31
CA GLY A 269 -7.91 0.09 -4.38
C GLY A 269 -7.34 1.36 -5.03
N PHE A 270 -6.16 1.27 -5.64
CA PHE A 270 -5.54 2.41 -6.30
C PHE A 270 -6.36 2.93 -7.48
N ALA A 271 -7.05 2.06 -8.22
CA ALA A 271 -7.97 2.52 -9.27
C ALA A 271 -9.15 3.32 -8.71
N ILE A 272 -9.81 2.84 -7.64
CA ILE A 272 -10.91 3.58 -6.98
C ILE A 272 -10.41 4.95 -6.50
N GLU A 273 -9.24 4.99 -5.83
CA GLU A 273 -8.66 6.23 -5.34
C GLU A 273 -8.28 7.19 -6.48
N ALA A 274 -7.62 6.71 -7.53
CA ALA A 274 -7.23 7.52 -8.67
C ALA A 274 -8.45 8.14 -9.38
N LEU A 275 -9.51 7.35 -9.58
CA LEU A 275 -10.77 7.82 -10.18
C LEU A 275 -11.46 8.87 -9.31
N LEU A 276 -11.49 8.67 -7.98
CA LEU A 276 -12.04 9.63 -7.03
C LEU A 276 -11.27 10.97 -7.07
N LEU A 277 -9.94 10.91 -6.95
CA LEU A 277 -9.08 12.09 -6.96
C LEU A 277 -9.15 12.82 -8.32
N TRP A 278 -9.20 12.08 -9.42
CA TRP A 278 -9.33 12.67 -10.75
C TRP A 278 -10.69 13.33 -10.95
N SER A 279 -11.77 12.76 -10.42
CA SER A 279 -13.09 13.42 -10.44
C SER A 279 -13.04 14.77 -9.71
N GLN A 280 -12.34 14.85 -8.57
CA GLN A 280 -12.13 16.12 -7.85
C GLN A 280 -11.31 17.13 -8.66
N LEU A 281 -10.23 16.69 -9.31
CA LEU A 281 -9.35 17.56 -10.10
C LEU A 281 -9.98 18.07 -11.40
N SER A 282 -10.71 17.20 -12.10
CA SER A 282 -11.28 17.47 -13.42
C SER A 282 -12.69 18.05 -13.37
N GLY A 283 -13.40 17.87 -12.24
CA GLY A 283 -14.83 18.17 -12.11
C GLY A 283 -15.73 17.19 -12.87
N SER A 284 -15.18 16.13 -13.47
CA SER A 284 -15.96 15.14 -14.23
C SER A 284 -16.57 14.09 -13.29
N THR A 285 -17.89 14.04 -13.25
CA THR A 285 -18.65 13.06 -12.46
C THR A 285 -18.61 11.65 -13.03
N ALA A 286 -18.28 11.49 -14.31
CA ALA A 286 -18.20 10.17 -14.95
C ALA A 286 -17.18 9.24 -14.27
N TYR A 287 -16.04 9.79 -13.84
CA TYR A 287 -15.00 9.04 -13.12
C TYR A 287 -15.46 8.61 -11.72
N LEU A 288 -16.24 9.45 -11.04
CA LEU A 288 -16.85 9.08 -9.76
C LEU A 288 -17.85 7.93 -9.94
N GLU A 289 -18.66 7.94 -11.01
CA GLU A 289 -19.56 6.82 -11.32
C GLU A 289 -18.81 5.52 -11.63
N THR A 290 -17.68 5.60 -12.32
CA THR A 290 -16.79 4.43 -12.52
C THR A 290 -16.22 3.94 -11.19
N ALA A 291 -15.77 4.83 -10.30
CA ALA A 291 -15.28 4.48 -8.97
C ALA A 291 -16.35 3.77 -8.13
N LYS A 292 -17.61 4.23 -8.20
CA LYS A 292 -18.76 3.58 -7.51
C LYS A 292 -19.00 2.16 -8.01
N LYS A 293 -18.98 1.93 -9.32
CA LYS A 293 -19.15 0.60 -9.92
C LYS A 293 -18.03 -0.35 -9.51
N MET A 294 -16.79 0.15 -9.54
CA MET A 294 -15.61 -0.61 -9.12
C MET A 294 -15.65 -0.94 -7.62
N ALA A 295 -16.12 -0.01 -6.78
CA ALA A 295 -16.30 -0.27 -5.35
C ALA A 295 -17.36 -1.35 -5.08
N LEU A 296 -18.47 -1.35 -5.83
CA LEU A 296 -19.48 -2.42 -5.76
C LEU A 296 -18.89 -3.80 -6.14
N ALA A 297 -18.07 -3.85 -7.18
CA ALA A 297 -17.33 -5.07 -7.53
C ALA A 297 -16.36 -5.49 -6.42
N ALA A 298 -15.61 -4.55 -5.86
CA ALA A 298 -14.60 -4.82 -4.84
C ALA A 298 -15.19 -5.35 -3.51
N ILE A 299 -16.45 -5.03 -3.20
CA ILE A 299 -17.16 -5.55 -2.02
C ILE A 299 -18.09 -6.74 -2.34
N ASN A 300 -18.10 -7.23 -3.58
CA ASN A 300 -18.88 -8.40 -3.96
C ASN A 300 -18.11 -9.68 -3.60
N ARG A 301 -18.58 -10.37 -2.55
CA ARG A 301 -17.97 -11.58 -1.98
C ARG A 301 -17.91 -12.79 -2.93
N ASN A 302 -18.56 -12.71 -4.09
CA ASN A 302 -18.53 -13.75 -5.12
C ASN A 302 -17.47 -13.51 -6.21
N LEU A 303 -16.71 -12.42 -6.14
CA LEU A 303 -15.67 -12.08 -7.11
C LEU A 303 -14.26 -12.39 -6.61
N ALA A 304 -13.30 -12.27 -7.52
CA ALA A 304 -11.92 -12.74 -7.37
C ALA A 304 -11.10 -12.07 -6.25
N LEU A 305 -11.58 -10.97 -5.65
CA LEU A 305 -10.91 -10.39 -4.47
C LEU A 305 -11.14 -11.19 -3.19
N TYR A 306 -12.09 -12.12 -3.18
CA TYR A 306 -12.45 -12.92 -2.01
C TYR A 306 -11.95 -14.36 -2.10
N ASP A 307 -11.60 -14.94 -0.95
CA ASP A 307 -11.19 -16.33 -0.85
C ASP A 307 -12.37 -17.26 -1.15
N GLN A 308 -12.32 -17.88 -2.32
CA GLN A 308 -13.36 -18.78 -2.79
C GLN A 308 -13.28 -20.18 -2.14
N ASN A 309 -12.26 -20.46 -1.33
CA ASN A 309 -12.18 -21.70 -0.55
C ASN A 309 -13.16 -21.71 0.63
N THR A 310 -13.68 -20.55 1.05
CA THR A 310 -14.78 -20.47 2.03
C THR A 310 -16.13 -20.68 1.31
N PRO A 311 -16.86 -21.79 1.58
CA PRO A 311 -18.07 -22.13 0.82
C PRO A 311 -19.20 -21.11 1.00
N ASP A 312 -19.42 -20.66 2.24
CA ASP A 312 -20.44 -19.64 2.52
C ASP A 312 -19.94 -18.26 2.11
N SER A 313 -20.55 -17.70 1.05
CA SER A 313 -20.28 -16.34 0.57
C SER A 313 -20.44 -15.27 1.65
N GLY A 314 -21.27 -15.50 2.67
CA GLY A 314 -21.45 -14.61 3.82
C GLY A 314 -20.18 -14.46 4.67
N ASN A 315 -19.33 -15.50 4.69
CA ASN A 315 -18.15 -15.56 5.55
C ASN A 315 -16.82 -15.33 4.83
N ARG A 316 -16.82 -15.28 3.49
CA ARG A 316 -15.62 -15.03 2.68
C ARG A 316 -14.91 -13.75 3.08
N GLN A 317 -13.58 -13.76 3.08
CA GLN A 317 -12.72 -12.61 3.34
C GLN A 317 -11.91 -12.28 2.09
N TRP A 318 -11.32 -11.09 2.01
CA TRP A 318 -10.32 -10.82 0.98
C TRP A 318 -9.17 -11.84 1.09
N TRP A 319 -8.64 -12.32 -0.04
CA TRP A 319 -7.79 -13.52 -0.04
C TRP A 319 -6.28 -13.26 0.13
N ASP A 320 -5.82 -12.05 -0.14
CA ASP A 320 -4.40 -11.77 -0.35
C ASP A 320 -3.64 -11.46 0.95
N SER A 321 -3.30 -10.20 1.19
CA SER A 321 -2.36 -9.78 2.22
C SER A 321 -2.82 -8.48 2.83
N THR A 322 -2.65 -8.32 4.15
CA THR A 322 -2.98 -7.07 4.86
C THR A 322 -2.26 -5.85 4.28
N PHE A 323 -1.02 -6.01 3.80
CA PHE A 323 -0.29 -4.96 3.07
C PHE A 323 -0.99 -4.48 1.78
N PHE A 324 -1.77 -5.34 1.12
CA PHE A 324 -2.47 -5.00 -0.11
C PHE A 324 -3.88 -4.52 0.21
N ALA A 325 -4.60 -5.27 1.05
CA ALA A 325 -5.96 -4.99 1.44
C ALA A 325 -6.13 -3.64 2.14
N GLN A 326 -5.10 -3.13 2.81
CA GLN A 326 -5.14 -1.78 3.40
C GLN A 326 -5.43 -0.69 2.35
N HIS A 327 -4.85 -0.78 1.15
CA HIS A 327 -5.02 0.23 0.10
C HIS A 327 -6.42 0.19 -0.47
N LEU A 328 -7.01 -1.01 -0.60
CA LEU A 328 -8.41 -1.15 -0.94
C LEU A 328 -9.34 -0.58 0.14
N ALA A 329 -9.10 -0.93 1.41
CA ALA A 329 -9.89 -0.43 2.53
C ALA A 329 -9.83 1.11 2.61
N GLU A 330 -8.65 1.71 2.45
CA GLU A 330 -8.47 3.16 2.47
C GLU A 330 -9.21 3.84 1.31
N ALA A 331 -9.06 3.34 0.08
CA ALA A 331 -9.77 3.87 -1.08
C ALA A 331 -11.30 3.79 -0.93
N LEU A 332 -11.81 2.67 -0.40
CA LEU A 332 -13.23 2.47 -0.12
C LEU A 332 -13.73 3.46 0.95
N VAL A 333 -13.00 3.64 2.05
CA VAL A 333 -13.36 4.63 3.09
C VAL A 333 -13.34 6.05 2.53
N LEU A 334 -12.35 6.42 1.71
CA LEU A 334 -12.31 7.73 1.05
C LEU A 334 -13.53 7.94 0.15
N LEU A 335 -13.92 6.93 -0.63
CA LEU A 335 -15.11 6.99 -1.49
C LEU A 335 -16.40 7.10 -0.67
N ALA A 336 -16.55 6.31 0.40
CA ALA A 336 -17.72 6.39 1.28
C ALA A 336 -17.86 7.78 1.93
N ARG A 337 -16.74 8.40 2.33
CA ARG A 337 -16.73 9.78 2.86
C ARG A 337 -17.11 10.81 1.81
N ALA A 338 -16.78 10.59 0.55
CA ALA A 338 -17.20 11.45 -0.56
C ALA A 338 -18.70 11.28 -0.93
N LEU A 339 -19.36 10.22 -0.44
CA LEU A 339 -20.74 9.86 -0.76
C LEU A 339 -21.59 9.66 0.51
N PRO A 340 -21.64 10.64 1.44
CA PRO A 340 -22.26 10.44 2.74
C PRO A 340 -23.75 10.07 2.61
N SER A 341 -24.21 9.16 3.47
CA SER A 341 -25.62 8.75 3.58
C SER A 341 -26.20 8.07 2.33
N THR A 342 -25.36 7.54 1.45
CA THR A 342 -25.79 6.71 0.31
C THR A 342 -25.82 5.23 0.68
N GLU A 343 -26.65 4.43 0.00
CA GLU A 343 -26.64 2.96 0.14
C GLU A 343 -25.23 2.38 -0.02
N LEU A 344 -24.51 2.82 -1.07
CA LEU A 344 -23.13 2.40 -1.31
C LEU A 344 -22.21 2.73 -0.15
N SER A 345 -22.28 3.94 0.43
CA SER A 345 -21.45 4.30 1.59
C SER A 345 -21.73 3.41 2.81
N HIS A 346 -22.97 3.00 3.03
CA HIS A 346 -23.33 2.06 4.09
C HIS A 346 -22.79 0.66 3.80
N SER A 347 -22.93 0.15 2.57
CA SER A 347 -22.39 -1.15 2.15
C SER A 347 -20.86 -1.21 2.29
N ILE A 348 -20.18 -0.15 1.86
CA ILE A 348 -18.73 -0.02 2.03
C ILE A 348 -18.35 -0.04 3.51
N THR A 349 -19.01 0.79 4.34
CA THR A 349 -18.70 0.89 5.77
C THR A 349 -18.91 -0.45 6.47
N ALA A 350 -19.99 -1.16 6.14
CA ALA A 350 -20.26 -2.49 6.68
C ALA A 350 -19.18 -3.51 6.27
N GLU A 351 -18.76 -3.51 5.00
CA GLU A 351 -17.78 -4.46 4.50
C GLU A 351 -16.37 -4.21 5.07
N VAL A 352 -15.94 -2.95 5.11
CA VAL A 352 -14.65 -2.58 5.73
C VAL A 352 -14.68 -2.86 7.23
N GLY A 353 -15.80 -2.60 7.92
CA GLY A 353 -15.96 -2.94 9.34
C GLY A 353 -15.85 -4.44 9.60
N ARG A 354 -16.42 -5.27 8.72
CA ARG A 354 -16.29 -6.73 8.77
C ARG A 354 -14.83 -7.17 8.56
N PHE A 355 -14.13 -6.60 7.60
CA PHE A 355 -12.71 -6.85 7.37
C PHE A 355 -11.83 -6.49 8.58
N VAL A 356 -12.06 -5.32 9.19
CA VAL A 356 -11.34 -4.91 10.42
C VAL A 356 -11.64 -5.88 11.57
N THR A 357 -12.90 -6.28 11.75
CA THR A 357 -13.30 -7.23 12.78
C THR A 357 -12.62 -8.59 12.57
N TYR A 358 -12.58 -9.07 11.32
CA TYR A 358 -11.87 -10.29 10.94
C TYR A 358 -10.38 -10.22 11.32
N CYS A 359 -9.69 -9.14 10.93
CA CYS A 359 -8.28 -8.96 11.26
C CYS A 359 -8.04 -8.93 12.78
N GLN A 360 -8.85 -8.18 13.53
CA GLN A 360 -8.74 -8.08 14.99
C GLN A 360 -9.02 -9.40 15.72
N THR A 361 -9.93 -10.20 15.18
CA THR A 361 -10.36 -11.44 15.83
C THR A 361 -9.41 -12.60 15.53
N TYR A 362 -8.96 -12.73 14.29
CA TYR A 362 -8.27 -13.93 13.82
C TYR A 362 -6.83 -13.70 13.41
N LEU A 363 -6.47 -12.49 12.97
CA LEU A 363 -5.14 -12.20 12.44
C LEU A 363 -4.25 -11.43 13.41
N MET A 364 -4.74 -10.98 14.55
CA MET A 364 -3.90 -10.39 15.58
C MET A 364 -3.24 -11.49 16.43
N ASP A 365 -1.92 -11.46 16.55
CA ASP A 365 -1.20 -12.32 17.50
C ASP A 365 -1.43 -11.80 18.93
N PRO A 366 -1.97 -12.61 19.85
CA PRO A 366 -2.15 -12.18 21.23
C PRO A 366 -0.84 -11.89 21.98
N GLN A 367 0.31 -12.41 21.52
CA GLN A 367 1.60 -12.25 22.20
C GLN A 367 2.21 -10.87 21.99
N ASP A 368 2.30 -10.42 20.74
CA ASP A 368 2.94 -9.14 20.39
C ASP A 368 1.95 -8.09 19.87
N ARG A 369 0.68 -8.47 19.68
CA ARG A 369 -0.40 -7.59 19.21
C ARG A 369 -0.16 -7.05 17.79
N MET A 370 0.71 -7.71 17.01
CA MET A 370 0.90 -7.47 15.58
C MET A 370 -0.11 -8.28 14.77
N PHE A 371 -0.32 -7.88 13.52
CA PHE A 371 -1.15 -8.64 12.59
C PHE A 371 -0.27 -9.55 11.72
N PHE A 372 -0.75 -10.76 11.47
CA PHE A 372 -0.22 -11.61 10.41
C PHE A 372 -0.52 -10.98 9.04
N ARG A 373 0.40 -11.20 8.11
CA ARG A 373 0.30 -10.64 6.76
C ARG A 373 -0.73 -11.36 5.91
N ASN A 374 -0.80 -12.69 5.96
CA ASN A 374 -1.69 -13.45 5.10
C ASN A 374 -3.13 -13.31 5.59
N LEU A 375 -4.07 -13.12 4.66
CA LEU A 375 -5.49 -13.07 5.01
C LEU A 375 -6.13 -14.46 5.07
N ARG A 376 -5.44 -15.50 4.59
CA ARG A 376 -5.94 -16.88 4.61
C ARG A 376 -5.45 -17.60 5.85
N MET A 377 -6.31 -17.73 6.86
CA MET A 377 -5.98 -18.36 8.15
C MET A 377 -5.34 -19.75 8.04
N TYR A 378 -5.76 -20.55 7.06
CA TYR A 378 -5.29 -21.92 6.89
C TYR A 378 -3.86 -22.05 6.34
N VAL A 379 -3.22 -20.95 5.94
CA VAL A 379 -1.79 -20.97 5.57
C VAL A 379 -0.88 -20.36 6.63
N ILE A 380 -1.45 -19.84 7.72
CA ILE A 380 -0.71 -19.10 8.75
C ILE A 380 -0.01 -20.01 9.74
N ASP A 381 -0.80 -20.80 10.46
CA ASP A 381 -0.32 -21.76 11.45
C ASP A 381 -1.42 -22.78 11.76
N GLU A 382 -1.07 -23.87 12.45
CA GLU A 382 -2.01 -24.94 12.80
C GLU A 382 -3.18 -24.45 13.66
N SER A 383 -2.96 -23.46 14.53
CA SER A 383 -4.00 -22.93 15.42
C SER A 383 -5.06 -22.17 14.62
N ARG A 384 -4.65 -21.39 13.63
CA ARG A 384 -5.54 -20.65 12.74
C ARG A 384 -6.22 -21.53 11.72
N LEU A 385 -5.53 -22.55 11.22
CA LEU A 385 -6.14 -23.60 10.41
C LEU A 385 -7.29 -24.30 11.17
N ALA A 386 -7.08 -24.63 12.45
CA ALA A 386 -8.13 -25.22 13.28
C ALA A 386 -9.36 -24.29 13.41
N ILE A 387 -9.14 -23.00 13.71
CA ILE A 387 -10.22 -22.01 13.78
C ILE A 387 -10.93 -21.85 12.42
N PHE A 388 -10.17 -21.84 11.32
CA PHE A 388 -10.74 -21.76 9.99
C PHE A 388 -11.70 -22.92 9.72
N ASN A 389 -11.28 -24.14 10.05
CA ASN A 389 -12.10 -25.34 9.87
C ASN A 389 -13.34 -25.39 10.80
N GLU A 390 -13.32 -24.70 11.93
CA GLU A 390 -14.47 -24.65 12.86
C GLU A 390 -15.48 -23.56 12.48
N VAL A 391 -15.01 -22.41 11.98
CA VAL A 391 -15.83 -21.20 11.81
C VAL A 391 -16.21 -20.94 10.35
N PHE A 392 -15.35 -21.31 9.40
CA PHE A 392 -15.45 -20.89 7.99
C PHE A 392 -15.60 -22.06 6.99
N ASN A 393 -15.41 -23.31 7.43
CA ASN A 393 -15.56 -24.53 6.64
C ASN A 393 -16.70 -25.37 7.20
#